data_AF-A0A7D3Y3D1-F1
#
_entry.id   AF-A0A7D3Y3D1-F1
#
_cell.length_a   1.000
_cell.length_b   1.000
_cell.length_c   1.000
_cell.angle_alpha   90.00
_cell.angle_beta   90.00
_cell.angle_gamma   90.00
#
_symmetry.space_group_name_H-M   'P 1'
#
loop_
_entity.id
_entity.type
_entity.pdbx_description
1 polymer ?
#
loop_
_entity_poly.entity_id
_entity_poly.type
_entity_poly.pdbx_seq_one_letter_code
_entity_poly.pdbx_strand_id
1 'polypeptide(L)'
;MPCFKAEKLLAFSLKEVSQGEAEIITKHLESCNHCQILWQDIAIMTEAWENPQVQAPAGLVDTVMDSLPQEPESPPIIHSKKRWRPRCSSTGVHFAAASVATLLFAYFDLFQVFPDAIGHISATADLLGQSKFDLDFFFTSN
;
A
#
# COMPACT_ATOMS: atom_id res chain seq x y z
N MET A 1 -31.78 -0.50 -14.85
CA MET A 1 -30.56 -0.03 -14.15
C MET A 1 -29.70 0.74 -15.14
N PRO A 2 -29.05 1.84 -14.73
CA PRO A 2 -28.05 2.49 -15.59
C PRO A 2 -26.90 1.53 -15.87
N CYS A 3 -26.32 1.62 -17.08
CA CYS A 3 -25.14 0.83 -17.45
C CYS A 3 -23.91 1.30 -16.67
N PHE A 4 -22.94 0.39 -16.48
CA PHE A 4 -21.65 0.76 -15.90
C PHE A 4 -20.77 1.47 -16.92
N LYS A 5 -19.90 2.37 -16.42
CA LYS A 5 -18.85 2.98 -17.22
C LYS A 5 -17.74 1.96 -17.50
N ALA A 6 -17.05 2.14 -18.64
CA ALA A 6 -15.93 1.28 -19.04
C ALA A 6 -14.83 1.19 -17.96
N GLU A 7 -14.51 2.29 -17.29
CA GLU A 7 -13.53 2.34 -16.18
C GLU A 7 -13.84 1.33 -15.06
N LYS A 8 -15.12 1.19 -14.69
CA LYS A 8 -15.54 0.27 -13.64
C LYS A 8 -15.47 -1.19 -14.08
N LEU A 9 -15.75 -1.46 -15.36
CA LEU A 9 -15.59 -2.78 -15.96
C LEU A 9 -14.10 -3.17 -16.12
N LEU A 10 -13.24 -2.19 -16.39
CA LEU A 10 -11.79 -2.38 -16.43
C LEU A 10 -11.24 -2.72 -15.04
N ALA A 11 -11.59 -1.95 -14.01
CA ALA A 11 -11.21 -2.26 -12.63
C ALA A 11 -11.69 -3.66 -12.19
N PHE A 12 -12.89 -4.07 -12.65
CA PHE A 12 -13.39 -5.43 -12.44
C PHE A 12 -12.52 -6.49 -13.14
N SER A 13 -12.09 -6.25 -14.39
CA SER A 13 -11.21 -7.18 -15.13
C SER A 13 -9.84 -7.34 -14.46
N LEU A 14 -9.31 -6.26 -13.86
CA LEU A 14 -8.03 -6.24 -13.14
C LEU A 14 -8.14 -6.77 -11.70
N LYS A 15 -9.35 -7.21 -11.26
CA LYS A 15 -9.64 -7.66 -9.89
C LYS A 15 -9.35 -6.60 -8.82
N GLU A 16 -9.48 -5.32 -9.17
CA GLU A 16 -9.25 -4.18 -8.26
C GLU A 16 -10.52 -3.73 -7.53
N VAL A 17 -11.66 -4.38 -7.78
CA VAL A 17 -12.93 -4.07 -7.11
C VAL A 17 -13.15 -4.97 -5.89
N SER A 18 -13.90 -4.46 -4.92
CA SER A 18 -14.31 -5.24 -3.75
C SER A 18 -15.21 -6.43 -4.13
N GLN A 19 -15.23 -7.48 -3.30
CA GLN A 19 -16.05 -8.68 -3.57
C GLN A 19 -17.55 -8.37 -3.70
N GLY A 20 -18.08 -7.46 -2.88
CA GLY A 20 -19.48 -7.04 -2.97
C GLY A 20 -19.81 -6.33 -4.29
N GLU A 21 -18.89 -5.51 -4.80
CA GLU A 21 -19.05 -4.86 -6.09
C GLU A 21 -18.90 -5.84 -7.25
N ALA A 22 -17.99 -6.80 -7.14
CA ALA A 22 -17.82 -7.86 -8.14
C ALA A 22 -19.12 -8.63 -8.35
N GLU A 23 -19.84 -8.99 -7.29
CA GLU A 23 -21.14 -9.69 -7.38
C GLU A 23 -22.21 -8.83 -8.06
N ILE A 24 -22.27 -7.53 -7.75
CA ILE A 24 -23.22 -6.59 -8.37
C ILE A 24 -22.93 -6.46 -9.87
N ILE A 25 -21.66 -6.31 -10.24
CA ILE A 25 -21.24 -6.20 -11.64
C ILE A 25 -21.57 -7.51 -12.38
N THR A 26 -21.29 -8.66 -11.78
CA THR A 26 -21.59 -9.98 -12.37
C THR A 26 -23.09 -10.13 -12.65
N LYS A 27 -23.95 -9.84 -11.68
CA LYS A 27 -25.42 -9.85 -11.87
C LYS A 27 -25.89 -8.87 -12.94
N HIS A 28 -25.23 -7.72 -13.07
CA HIS A 28 -25.57 -6.77 -14.13
C HIS A 28 -25.17 -7.29 -15.52
N LEU A 29 -23.98 -7.91 -15.63
CA LEU A 29 -23.50 -8.49 -16.89
C LEU A 29 -24.42 -9.62 -17.38
N GLU A 30 -25.03 -10.41 -16.48
CA GLU A 30 -26.01 -11.45 -16.84
C GLU A 30 -27.30 -10.89 -17.47
N SER A 31 -27.66 -9.64 -17.16
CA SER A 31 -28.92 -9.02 -17.59
C SER A 31 -28.76 -7.91 -18.62
N CYS A 32 -27.54 -7.41 -18.84
CA CYS A 32 -27.26 -6.24 -19.67
C CYS A 32 -26.31 -6.58 -20.82
N ASN A 33 -26.87 -6.85 -22.01
CA ASN A 33 -26.10 -7.19 -23.21
C ASN A 33 -25.08 -6.09 -23.60
N HIS A 34 -25.40 -4.81 -23.40
CA HIS A 34 -24.48 -3.72 -23.70
C HIS A 34 -23.21 -3.75 -22.84
N CYS A 35 -23.36 -3.98 -21.53
CA CYS A 35 -22.21 -4.11 -20.63
C CYS A 35 -21.44 -5.41 -20.88
N GLN A 36 -22.11 -6.47 -21.33
CA GLN A 36 -21.47 -7.72 -21.71
C GLN A 36 -20.54 -7.55 -22.92
N ILE A 37 -21.00 -6.85 -23.96
CA ILE A 37 -20.17 -6.54 -25.13
C ILE A 37 -18.97 -5.68 -24.73
N LEU A 38 -19.20 -4.60 -23.97
CA LEU A 38 -18.11 -3.74 -23.49
C LEU A 38 -17.08 -4.51 -22.65
N TRP A 39 -17.55 -5.44 -21.81
CA TRP A 39 -16.66 -6.28 -21.01
C TRP A 39 -15.83 -7.24 -21.87
N GLN A 40 -16.43 -7.82 -22.92
CA GLN A 40 -15.70 -8.66 -23.88
C GLN A 40 -14.63 -7.86 -24.63
N ASP A 41 -14.94 -6.65 -25.09
CA ASP A 41 -13.97 -5.77 -25.76
C ASP A 41 -12.79 -5.46 -24.84
N ILE A 42 -13.06 -5.13 -23.57
CA ILE A 42 -12.02 -4.90 -22.56
C ILE A 42 -11.17 -6.17 -22.36
N ALA A 43 -11.80 -7.35 -22.25
CA ALA A 43 -11.07 -8.60 -22.06
C ALA A 43 -10.11 -8.91 -23.23
N ILE A 44 -10.56 -8.72 -24.47
CA ILE A 44 -9.73 -8.90 -25.68
C ILE A 44 -8.54 -7.93 -25.67
N MET A 45 -8.79 -6.67 -25.30
CA MET A 45 -7.71 -5.68 -25.21
C MET A 45 -6.72 -6.05 -24.12
N THR A 46 -7.17 -6.42 -22.92
CA THR A 46 -6.28 -6.81 -21.83
C THR A 46 -5.44 -8.03 -22.20
N GLU A 47 -6.02 -9.05 -22.83
CA GLU A 47 -5.29 -10.22 -23.29
C GLU A 47 -4.19 -9.87 -24.31
N ALA A 48 -4.49 -8.98 -25.26
CA ALA A 48 -3.52 -8.53 -26.26
C ALA A 48 -2.34 -7.76 -25.64
N TRP A 49 -2.55 -7.10 -24.49
CA TRP A 49 -1.51 -6.39 -23.76
C TRP A 49 -0.69 -7.31 -22.85
N GLU A 50 -1.32 -8.31 -22.22
CA GLU A 50 -0.62 -9.28 -21.37
C GLU A 50 0.24 -10.25 -22.20
N ASN A 51 -0.26 -10.65 -23.38
CA ASN A 51 0.42 -11.55 -24.30
C ASN A 51 0.63 -10.90 -25.67
N PRO A 52 1.52 -9.91 -25.78
CA PRO A 52 1.79 -9.27 -27.05
C PRO A 52 2.39 -10.29 -28.03
N GLN A 53 1.78 -10.44 -29.20
CA GLN A 53 2.31 -11.31 -30.26
C GLN A 53 3.57 -10.74 -30.94
N VAL A 54 3.94 -9.50 -30.61
CA VAL A 54 5.12 -8.83 -31.16
C VAL A 54 6.33 -9.19 -30.31
N GLN A 55 7.31 -9.84 -30.93
CA GLN A 55 8.60 -10.11 -30.28
C GLN A 55 9.40 -8.82 -30.15
N ALA A 56 10.10 -8.68 -29.02
CA ALA A 56 11.07 -7.61 -28.85
C ALA A 56 12.17 -7.72 -29.93
N PRO A 57 12.66 -6.58 -30.47
CA PRO A 57 13.82 -6.58 -31.36
C PRO A 57 15.03 -7.25 -30.70
N ALA A 58 15.81 -7.98 -31.50
CA ALA A 58 17.05 -8.57 -31.03
C ALA A 58 17.97 -7.47 -30.45
N GLY A 59 18.53 -7.72 -29.26
CA GLY A 59 19.42 -6.77 -28.57
C GLY A 59 18.73 -5.62 -27.84
N LEU A 60 17.39 -5.53 -27.82
CA LEU A 60 16.67 -4.53 -27.02
C LEU A 60 16.99 -4.69 -25.53
N VAL A 61 16.99 -5.92 -25.03
CA VAL A 61 17.26 -6.22 -23.62
C VAL A 61 18.67 -5.74 -23.25
N ASP A 62 19.67 -6.09 -24.05
CA ASP A 62 21.07 -5.69 -23.80
C ASP A 62 21.21 -4.17 -23.79
N THR A 63 20.60 -3.50 -24.77
CA THR A 63 20.62 -2.03 -24.87
C THR A 63 19.95 -1.36 -23.65
N VAL A 64 18.83 -1.90 -23.17
CA VAL A 64 18.13 -1.39 -21.99
C VAL A 64 18.98 -1.64 -20.74
N MET A 65 19.56 -2.83 -20.58
CA MET A 65 20.40 -3.16 -19.43
C MET A 65 21.67 -2.30 -19.36
N ASP A 66 22.30 -2.02 -20.51
CA ASP A 66 23.47 -1.15 -20.61
C ASP A 66 23.13 0.33 -20.31
N SER A 67 21.86 0.73 -20.48
CA SER A 67 21.39 2.09 -20.20
C SER A 67 21.04 2.33 -18.72
N LEU A 68 20.95 1.26 -17.91
CA LEU A 68 20.67 1.41 -16.49
C LEU A 68 21.86 2.07 -15.80
N PRO A 69 21.64 3.12 -14.98
CA PRO A 69 22.72 3.72 -14.22
C PRO A 69 23.35 2.64 -13.35
N GLN A 70 24.65 2.38 -13.57
CA GLN A 70 25.40 1.46 -12.74
C GLN A 70 25.29 1.94 -11.30
N GLU A 71 24.93 1.02 -10.38
CA GLU A 71 24.95 1.32 -8.96
C GLU A 71 26.31 1.96 -8.64
N PRO A 72 26.33 3.12 -7.99
CA PRO A 72 27.59 3.74 -7.62
C PRO A 72 28.35 2.71 -6.80
N GLU A 73 29.57 2.37 -7.25
CA GLU A 73 30.51 1.53 -6.52
C GLU A 73 30.42 1.90 -5.04
N SER A 74 30.00 0.93 -4.23
CA SER A 74 29.82 1.13 -2.79
C SER A 74 31.07 1.85 -2.27
N PRO A 75 30.92 3.04 -1.66
CA PRO A 75 32.08 3.83 -1.28
C PRO A 75 33.00 2.97 -0.41
N PRO A 76 34.33 3.07 -0.59
CA PRO A 76 35.25 2.30 0.22
C PRO A 76 34.89 2.50 1.69
N ILE A 77 34.80 1.40 2.44
CA ILE A 77 34.47 1.43 3.86
C ILE A 77 35.60 2.19 4.59
N ILE A 78 35.45 3.51 4.70
CA ILE A 78 36.35 4.34 5.48
C ILE A 78 36.02 4.03 6.94
N HIS A 79 36.82 3.15 7.57
CA HIS A 79 36.80 2.94 9.02
C HIS A 79 37.31 4.19 9.75
N SER A 80 36.55 5.29 9.72
CA SER A 80 36.82 6.43 10.57
C SER A 80 36.33 6.10 11.97
N LYS A 81 37.27 5.80 12.88
CA LYS A 81 36.99 5.71 14.32
C LYS A 81 36.77 7.12 14.89
N LYS A 82 35.73 7.82 14.44
CA LYS A 82 35.23 9.01 15.14
C LYS A 82 34.28 8.54 16.23
N ARG A 83 34.78 8.50 17.46
CA ARG A 83 34.00 8.22 18.66
C ARG A 83 33.02 9.38 18.89
N TRP A 84 31.81 9.26 18.37
CA TRP A 84 30.72 10.18 18.69
C TRP A 84 30.35 10.02 20.16
N ARG A 85 30.47 11.10 20.94
CA ARG A 85 29.87 11.14 22.28
C ARG A 85 28.35 11.19 22.10
N PRO A 86 27.58 10.28 22.72
CA PRO A 86 26.13 10.40 22.69
C PRO A 86 25.77 11.70 23.41
N ARG A 87 25.23 12.66 22.66
CA ARG A 87 24.54 13.80 23.25
C ARG A 87 23.34 13.19 23.96
N CYS A 88 23.27 13.31 25.29
CA CYS A 88 22.12 12.84 26.07
C CYS A 88 20.85 13.37 25.40
N SER A 89 20.14 12.46 24.74
CA SER A 89 18.87 12.73 24.07
C SER A 89 17.90 13.19 25.14
N SER A 90 17.36 14.40 24.97
CA SER A 90 16.34 15.01 25.83
C SER A 90 14.98 14.33 25.64
N THR A 91 14.94 13.01 25.68
CA THR A 91 13.75 12.19 25.42
C THR A 91 12.62 12.59 26.37
N GLY A 92 12.94 12.97 27.61
CA GLY A 92 11.96 13.47 28.59
C GLY A 92 11.31 14.81 28.23
N VAL A 93 12.01 15.70 27.51
CA VAL A 93 11.44 16.99 27.09
C VAL A 93 10.36 16.77 26.02
N HIS A 94 10.59 15.80 25.12
CA HIS A 94 9.59 15.43 24.11
C HIS A 94 8.33 14.84 24.73
N PHE A 95 8.45 13.99 25.76
CA PHE A 95 7.29 13.45 26.48
C PHE A 95 6.52 14.55 27.22
N ALA A 96 7.21 15.47 27.89
CA ALA A 96 6.56 16.58 28.58
C ALA A 96 5.79 17.49 27.60
N ALA A 97 6.40 17.82 26.46
CA ALA A 97 5.76 18.61 25.42
C ALA A 97 4.52 17.92 24.82
N ALA A 98 4.60 16.62 24.54
CA ALA A 98 3.48 15.84 24.01
C ALA A 98 2.30 15.78 24.99
N SER A 99 2.56 15.59 26.29
CA SER A 99 1.53 15.56 27.33
C SER A 99 0.79 16.90 27.45
N VAL A 100 1.52 18.01 27.44
CA VAL A 100 0.92 19.36 27.50
C VAL A 100 0.10 19.65 26.25
N ALA A 101 0.60 19.31 25.07
CA ALA A 101 -0.13 19.46 23.83
C ALA A 101 -1.45 18.67 23.85
N THR A 102 -1.42 17.43 24.31
CA THR A 102 -2.61 16.56 24.39
C THR A 102 -3.70 17.16 25.30
N LEU A 103 -3.31 17.73 26.45
CA LEU A 103 -4.25 18.41 27.36
C LEU A 103 -4.86 19.66 26.74
N LEU A 104 -4.06 20.45 26.00
CA LEU A 104 -4.57 21.62 25.29
C LEU A 104 -5.55 21.22 24.18
N PHE A 105 -5.23 20.19 23.39
CA PHE A 105 -6.15 19.68 22.36
C PHE A 105 -7.47 19.17 22.95
N ALA A 106 -7.43 18.50 24.10
CA ALA A 106 -8.63 18.06 24.81
C ALA A 106 -9.45 19.24 25.38
N TYR A 107 -8.79 20.27 25.92
CA TYR A 107 -9.44 21.43 26.52
C TYR A 107 -10.14 22.33 25.47
N PHE A 108 -9.55 22.48 24.29
CA PHE A 108 -10.10 23.30 23.21
C PHE A 108 -11.07 22.55 22.28
N ASP A 109 -11.44 21.32 22.62
CA ASP A 109 -12.37 20.47 21.85
C ASP A 109 -11.95 20.27 20.38
N LEU A 110 -10.63 20.38 20.09
CA LEU A 110 -10.08 20.30 18.73
C LEU A 110 -10.19 18.90 18.11
N PHE A 111 -10.57 17.89 18.89
CA PHE A 111 -10.84 16.53 18.41
C PHE A 111 -12.09 16.43 17.54
N GLN A 112 -13.00 17.42 17.59
CA GLN A 112 -14.17 17.42 16.70
C GLN A 112 -13.83 17.72 15.23
N VAL A 113 -12.60 18.16 14.93
CA VAL A 113 -12.15 18.46 13.55
C VAL A 113 -11.68 17.20 12.81
N PHE A 114 -11.44 16.08 13.50
CA PHE A 114 -10.98 14.82 12.91
C PHE A 114 -11.75 13.60 13.43
N PRO A 115 -13.07 13.48 13.19
CA PRO A 115 -13.81 12.26 13.54
C PRO A 115 -13.27 11.03 12.80
N ASP A 116 -12.78 11.18 11.58
CA ASP A 116 -12.32 10.06 10.74
C ASP A 116 -10.97 9.48 11.17
N ALA A 117 -10.11 10.26 11.84
CA ALA A 117 -8.79 9.78 12.27
C ALA A 117 -8.88 8.84 13.49
N ILE A 118 -9.89 9.04 14.36
CA ILE A 118 -10.07 8.23 15.58
C ILE A 118 -10.64 6.84 15.23
N GLY A 119 -11.48 6.74 14.19
CA GLY A 119 -11.99 5.47 13.68
C GLY A 119 -10.87 4.52 13.22
N HIS A 120 -9.86 5.05 12.52
CA HIS A 120 -8.72 4.27 12.06
C HIS A 120 -7.79 3.82 13.20
N ILE A 121 -7.65 4.60 14.27
CA ILE A 121 -6.83 4.18 15.42
C ILE A 121 -7.50 3.02 16.17
N SER A 122 -8.84 3.01 16.29
CA SER A 122 -9.56 1.88 16.90
C SER A 122 -9.41 0.58 16.10
N ALA A 123 -9.46 0.65 14.76
CA ALA A 123 -9.21 -0.51 13.89
C ALA A 123 -7.76 -1.03 14.00
N THR A 124 -6.78 -0.14 14.21
CA THR A 124 -5.40 -0.57 14.47
C THR A 124 -5.14 -1.08 15.89
N ALA A 125 -5.92 -0.62 16.88
CA ALA A 125 -5.85 -1.12 18.25
C ALA A 125 -6.42 -2.54 18.38
N ASP A 126 -7.46 -2.89 17.61
CA ASP A 126 -7.96 -4.27 17.52
C ASP A 126 -6.98 -5.21 16.79
N LEU A 127 -6.21 -4.71 15.81
CA LEU A 127 -5.16 -5.48 15.15
C LEU A 127 -3.90 -5.68 16.03
N LEU A 128 -3.60 -4.75 16.94
CA LEU A 128 -2.51 -4.90 17.92
C LEU A 128 -2.94 -5.59 19.22
N GLY A 129 -4.26 -5.69 19.48
CA GLY A 129 -4.84 -6.43 20.60
C GLY A 129 -4.82 -7.94 20.43
N GLN A 130 -4.72 -8.44 19.18
CA GLN A 130 -4.61 -9.87 18.88
C GLN A 130 -3.17 -10.39 18.77
N SER A 131 -2.15 -9.53 18.72
CA SER A 131 -0.75 -9.98 18.57
C SER A 131 0.02 -10.10 19.91
N LYS A 132 -0.67 -10.09 21.05
CA LYS A 132 -0.04 -10.30 22.36
C LYS A 132 -0.31 -11.72 22.83
N PHE A 133 0.67 -12.57 22.56
CA PHE A 133 1.18 -13.72 23.34
C PHE A 133 1.46 -14.95 22.47
N ASP A 134 2.57 -14.87 21.72
CA ASP A 134 3.45 -16.04 21.53
C ASP A 134 4.90 -15.51 21.53
N LEU A 135 5.35 -15.11 22.72
CA LEU A 135 6.73 -14.69 22.98
C LEU A 135 7.34 -15.53 24.11
N ASP A 136 6.93 -16.80 24.21
CA ASP A 136 7.42 -17.76 25.21
C ASP A 136 8.09 -19.02 24.62
N PHE A 137 8.32 -19.11 23.31
CA PHE A 137 8.88 -20.34 22.71
C PHE A 137 10.37 -20.33 22.33
N PHE A 138 11.16 -19.31 22.71
CA PHE A 138 12.61 -19.29 22.38
C PHE A 138 13.58 -19.09 23.55
N PHE A 139 13.11 -19.16 24.80
CA PHE A 139 13.99 -19.25 25.97
C PHE A 139 13.59 -20.45 26.83
N THR A 140 14.03 -21.65 26.44
CA THR A 140 14.50 -22.75 27.33
C THR A 140 14.64 -24.03 26.51
N SER A 141 15.86 -24.47 26.22
CA SER A 141 16.38 -25.81 26.57
C SER A 141 17.74 -26.03 25.91
N ASN A 142 18.76 -26.21 26.78
CA ASN A 142 20.10 -26.76 26.58
C ASN A 142 21.00 -26.24 25.45
#